data_AF-A0A6N9BEM0-F1
#
_entry.id   AF-A0A6N9BEM0-F1
#
_cell.length_a   1.000
_cell.length_b   1.000
_cell.length_c   1.000
_cell.angle_alpha   90.00
_cell.angle_beta   90.00
_cell.angle_gamma   90.00
#
_symmetry.space_group_name_H-M   'P 1'
#
loop_
_entity.id
_entity.type
_entity.pdbx_description
1 polymer ?
#
loop_
_entity_poly.entity_id
_entity_poly.type
_entity_poly.pdbx_seq_one_letter_code
_entity_poly.pdbx_strand_id
1 'polypeptide(L)'
;MYGSKPWGPMAIRNLYNNAKGPHGLMPVVAGDAGIKTAADLKGKNMAWIKGAPALNVNLTALMAFGGVTWDDVTRVEFPGWKQAVDGVIGGQADAVMVSTMSPHVNRLMASPRGNWWISLPHDDKEGWARAKGVAPFWNPNRVTLGIGLENNISGEPEFDGQMYPYPIVIGLADDLSDDFTYAMTKAVMEGYEGEGGYGTLKGTAGYQLDAQNLQWIFPYAGGSVRYYKEAGAWGADEEAYNNALLKRQDVLIGAWKTYYAANKDMEDDAFQAGWAEARKEALAAAGLDAPFS
;
A
#
# COMPACT_ATOMS: atom_id res chain seq x y z
N MET A 1 -0.85 -11.40 -4.05
CA MET A 1 -0.44 -11.55 -5.45
C MET A 1 1.07 -11.79 -5.52
N TYR A 2 1.50 -13.01 -5.20
CA TYR A 2 2.84 -13.58 -5.42
C TYR A 2 2.61 -15.10 -5.41
N GLY A 3 2.98 -15.80 -6.49
CA GLY A 3 2.51 -17.16 -6.72
C GLY A 3 2.45 -17.63 -8.17
N SER A 4 2.91 -16.83 -9.13
CA SER A 4 3.21 -17.36 -10.47
C SER A 4 4.55 -18.08 -10.42
N LYS A 5 4.76 -19.07 -11.30
CA LYS A 5 5.99 -19.88 -11.31
C LYS A 5 7.29 -19.05 -11.28
N PRO A 6 7.42 -17.92 -12.02
CA PRO A 6 8.64 -17.13 -11.98
C PRO A 6 8.81 -16.31 -10.70
N TRP A 7 7.73 -16.08 -9.93
CA TRP A 7 7.70 -15.16 -8.79
C TRP A 7 6.90 -15.74 -7.61
N GLY A 8 7.52 -16.67 -6.90
CA GLY A 8 7.03 -17.22 -5.63
C GLY A 8 7.29 -16.29 -4.43
N PRO A 9 6.97 -16.75 -3.20
CA PRO A 9 7.40 -16.08 -1.98
C PRO A 9 8.92 -15.86 -1.95
N MET A 10 9.34 -14.64 -1.68
CA MET A 10 10.74 -14.25 -1.59
C MET A 10 11.10 -13.82 -0.17
N ALA A 11 12.35 -14.07 0.21
CA ALA A 11 12.91 -13.53 1.42
C ALA A 11 13.25 -12.05 1.21
N ILE A 12 12.33 -11.16 1.58
CA ILE A 12 12.54 -9.71 1.54
C ILE A 12 12.72 -9.15 2.95
N ARG A 13 13.49 -8.07 3.07
CA ARG A 13 13.70 -7.34 4.32
C ARG A 13 13.44 -5.86 4.14
N ASN A 14 12.74 -5.27 5.10
CA ASN A 14 12.53 -3.83 5.21
C ASN A 14 13.74 -3.16 5.86
N LEU A 15 14.14 -2.00 5.35
CA LEU A 15 15.17 -1.19 5.97
C LEU A 15 14.52 -0.04 6.74
N TYR A 16 13.74 0.77 6.03
CA TYR A 16 13.02 1.93 6.54
C TYR A 16 11.88 2.30 5.58
N ASN A 17 11.00 3.17 6.05
CA ASN A 17 9.77 3.52 5.40
C ASN A 17 9.62 5.04 5.34
N ASN A 18 9.05 5.56 4.25
CA ASN A 18 8.45 6.89 4.30
C ASN A 18 7.04 6.74 4.86
N ALA A 19 6.95 6.65 6.18
CA ALA A 19 5.72 6.40 6.90
C ALA A 19 5.22 7.69 7.53
N LYS A 20 3.93 8.00 7.39
CA LYS A 20 3.32 9.25 7.87
C LYS A 20 3.78 10.47 7.04
N GLY A 21 2.88 11.44 6.86
CA GLY A 21 3.14 12.64 6.07
C GLY A 21 1.85 13.35 5.68
N PRO A 22 1.91 14.63 5.29
CA PRO A 22 0.72 15.43 5.06
C PRO A 22 -0.05 15.07 3.78
N HIS A 23 0.45 14.11 2.98
CA HIS A 23 -0.18 13.70 1.71
C HIS A 23 -0.99 12.42 1.87
N GLY A 24 -1.94 12.20 0.96
CA GLY A 24 -2.73 10.97 0.89
C GLY A 24 -2.27 10.06 -0.23
N LEU A 25 -2.56 8.76 -0.07
CA LEU A 25 -2.47 7.77 -1.15
C LEU A 25 -3.89 7.31 -1.48
N MET A 26 -4.70 8.19 -2.04
CA MET A 26 -6.14 7.98 -2.18
C MET A 26 -6.55 8.00 -3.65
N PRO A 27 -7.70 7.44 -4.01
CA PRO A 27 -8.16 7.58 -5.37
C PRO A 27 -8.65 9.01 -5.59
N VAL A 28 -8.26 9.55 -6.74
CA VAL A 28 -8.87 10.76 -7.29
C VAL A 28 -10.06 10.32 -8.12
N VAL A 29 -11.17 11.06 -8.01
CA VAL A 29 -12.35 10.81 -8.84
C VAL A 29 -12.62 12.01 -9.76
N ALA A 30 -13.28 11.76 -10.88
CA ALA A 30 -13.71 12.81 -11.78
C ALA A 30 -14.77 13.69 -11.10
N GLY A 31 -14.56 15.01 -11.14
CA GLY A 31 -15.43 15.98 -10.46
C GLY A 31 -16.85 16.04 -11.03
N ASP A 32 -17.01 15.68 -12.30
CA ASP A 32 -18.28 15.62 -13.02
C ASP A 32 -19.08 14.31 -12.81
N ALA A 33 -18.49 13.29 -12.17
CA ALA A 33 -19.09 11.97 -12.06
C ALA A 33 -20.19 11.86 -10.98
N GLY A 34 -20.52 12.96 -10.29
CA GLY A 34 -21.53 12.98 -9.22
C GLY A 34 -21.11 12.19 -7.97
N ILE A 35 -19.81 11.95 -7.78
CA ILE A 35 -19.25 11.22 -6.63
C ILE A 35 -18.87 12.24 -5.56
N LYS A 36 -19.44 12.10 -4.35
CA LYS A 36 -19.09 12.95 -3.20
C LYS A 36 -18.52 12.16 -2.03
N THR A 37 -19.02 10.95 -1.83
CA THR A 37 -18.64 10.02 -0.78
C THR A 37 -18.21 8.67 -1.37
N ALA A 38 -17.63 7.79 -0.55
CA ALA A 38 -17.26 6.45 -0.98
C ALA A 38 -18.48 5.60 -1.41
N ALA A 39 -19.67 5.85 -0.85
CA ALA A 39 -20.90 5.14 -1.22
C ALA A 39 -21.38 5.49 -2.65
N ASP A 40 -21.08 6.71 -3.12
CA ASP A 40 -21.49 7.19 -4.45
C ASP A 40 -20.72 6.51 -5.61
N LEU A 41 -19.70 5.71 -5.28
CA LEU A 41 -18.98 4.87 -6.24
C LEU A 41 -19.88 3.78 -6.86
N LYS A 42 -21.02 3.46 -6.22
CA LYS A 42 -22.00 2.53 -6.78
C LYS A 42 -22.46 2.98 -8.18
N GLY A 43 -22.42 2.04 -9.12
CA GLY A 43 -22.76 2.22 -10.53
C GLY A 43 -21.74 3.00 -11.35
N LYS A 44 -20.54 3.29 -10.80
CA LYS A 44 -19.49 4.05 -11.50
C LYS A 44 -18.51 3.13 -12.23
N ASN A 45 -17.72 3.72 -13.12
CA ASN A 45 -16.68 3.02 -13.86
C ASN A 45 -15.36 3.08 -13.06
N MET A 46 -14.90 1.94 -12.57
CA MET A 46 -13.73 1.87 -11.69
C MET A 46 -12.53 1.29 -12.42
N ALA A 47 -11.40 2.00 -12.38
CA ALA A 47 -10.18 1.55 -13.05
C ALA A 47 -9.62 0.26 -12.42
N TRP A 48 -9.20 -0.66 -13.28
CA TRP A 48 -8.48 -1.87 -12.89
C TRP A 48 -7.17 -1.97 -13.68
N ILE A 49 -6.05 -1.90 -12.95
CA ILE A 49 -4.72 -1.80 -13.55
C ILE A 49 -4.05 -3.16 -13.54
N LYS A 50 -3.89 -3.78 -14.72
CA LYS A 50 -3.27 -5.12 -14.84
C LYS A 50 -1.83 -5.14 -14.35
N GLY A 51 -1.02 -4.15 -14.75
CA GLY A 51 0.40 -4.07 -14.38
C GLY A 51 0.68 -3.53 -12.97
N ALA A 52 -0.33 -3.14 -12.19
CA ALA A 52 -0.14 -2.53 -10.87
C ALA A 52 -1.20 -3.01 -9.86
N PRO A 53 -1.23 -4.31 -9.55
CA PRO A 53 -2.31 -4.92 -8.77
C PRO A 53 -2.49 -4.37 -7.35
N ALA A 54 -1.40 -3.90 -6.73
CA ALA A 54 -1.48 -3.27 -5.41
C ALA A 54 -2.41 -2.04 -5.42
N LEU A 55 -2.47 -1.29 -6.53
CA LEU A 55 -3.38 -0.16 -6.67
C LEU A 55 -4.84 -0.61 -6.70
N ASN A 56 -5.13 -1.77 -7.29
CA ASN A 56 -6.50 -2.31 -7.32
C ASN A 56 -6.97 -2.71 -5.92
N VAL A 57 -6.07 -3.25 -5.07
CA VAL A 57 -6.39 -3.55 -3.66
C VAL A 57 -6.77 -2.28 -2.90
N ASN A 58 -6.00 -1.20 -3.08
CA ASN A 58 -6.29 0.08 -2.45
C ASN A 58 -7.61 0.69 -2.94
N LEU A 59 -7.91 0.61 -4.25
CA LEU A 59 -9.19 1.07 -4.77
C LEU A 59 -10.35 0.26 -4.20
N THR A 60 -10.16 -1.06 -4.09
CA THR A 60 -11.14 -1.98 -3.49
C THR A 60 -11.39 -1.64 -2.02
N ALA A 61 -10.35 -1.30 -1.26
CA ALA A 61 -10.50 -0.89 0.13
C ALA A 61 -11.28 0.43 0.28
N LEU A 62 -11.11 1.38 -0.65
CA LEU A 62 -11.95 2.59 -0.67
C LEU A 62 -13.42 2.24 -0.93
N MET A 63 -13.68 1.39 -1.93
CA MET A 63 -15.05 0.96 -2.22
C MET A 63 -15.66 0.25 -1.00
N ALA A 64 -14.91 -0.65 -0.37
CA ALA A 64 -15.34 -1.35 0.84
C ALA A 64 -15.64 -0.38 2.00
N PHE A 65 -14.87 0.71 2.15
CA PHE A 65 -15.20 1.77 3.11
C PHE A 65 -16.63 2.29 2.88
N GLY A 66 -17.00 2.57 1.63
CA GLY A 66 -18.35 2.98 1.24
C GLY A 66 -19.41 1.87 1.21
N GLY A 67 -19.05 0.63 1.54
CA GLY A 67 -19.95 -0.53 1.41
C GLY A 67 -20.20 -0.94 -0.05
N VAL A 68 -19.33 -0.54 -0.97
CA VAL A 68 -19.41 -0.83 -2.41
C VAL A 68 -18.49 -2.01 -2.74
N THR A 69 -18.97 -2.93 -3.58
CA THR A 69 -18.20 -4.08 -4.06
C THR A 69 -17.93 -3.98 -5.57
N TRP A 70 -17.13 -4.90 -6.11
CA TRP A 70 -16.92 -4.97 -7.56
C TRP A 70 -18.18 -5.35 -8.35
N ASP A 71 -19.20 -5.95 -7.71
CA ASP A 71 -20.49 -6.25 -8.33
C ASP A 71 -21.40 -5.02 -8.45
N ASP A 72 -21.11 -3.96 -7.67
CA ASP A 72 -21.85 -2.71 -7.69
C ASP A 72 -21.33 -1.71 -8.73
N VAL A 73 -20.23 -2.02 -9.44
CA VAL A 73 -19.51 -1.10 -10.32
C VAL A 73 -19.13 -1.74 -11.65
N THR A 74 -18.80 -0.92 -12.64
CA THR A 74 -18.24 -1.41 -13.90
C THR A 74 -16.72 -1.39 -13.81
N ARG A 75 -16.08 -2.55 -13.92
CA ARG A 75 -14.61 -2.65 -13.99
C ARG A 75 -14.10 -2.26 -15.38
N VAL A 76 -13.20 -1.28 -15.45
CA VAL A 76 -12.57 -0.84 -16.70
C VAL A 76 -11.08 -1.15 -16.66
N GLU A 77 -10.62 -2.00 -17.57
CA GLU A 77 -9.25 -2.51 -17.55
C GLU A 77 -8.26 -1.59 -18.26
N PHE A 78 -7.12 -1.35 -17.61
CA PHE A 78 -6.00 -0.62 -18.16
C PHE A 78 -4.70 -1.43 -18.04
N PRO A 79 -3.79 -1.34 -19.02
CA PRO A 79 -2.53 -2.06 -18.97
C PRO A 79 -1.60 -1.52 -17.87
N GLY A 80 -1.64 -0.22 -17.59
CA GLY A 80 -0.76 0.45 -16.65
C GLY A 80 -1.40 1.67 -15.99
N TRP A 81 -0.77 2.16 -14.92
CA TRP A 81 -1.31 3.25 -14.11
C TRP A 81 -1.48 4.57 -14.88
N LYS A 82 -0.50 4.93 -15.72
CA LYS A 82 -0.60 6.16 -16.54
C LYS A 82 -1.82 6.12 -17.47
N GLN A 83 -2.04 4.98 -18.12
CA GLN A 83 -3.19 4.75 -18.99
C GLN A 83 -4.51 4.79 -18.23
N ALA A 84 -4.55 4.32 -16.98
CA ALA A 84 -5.74 4.44 -16.15
C ALA A 84 -6.05 5.90 -15.80
N VAL A 85 -5.04 6.73 -15.51
CA VAL A 85 -5.25 8.18 -15.31
C VAL A 85 -5.74 8.85 -16.60
N ASP A 86 -5.13 8.54 -17.75
CA ASP A 86 -5.59 9.05 -19.04
C ASP A 86 -7.03 8.58 -19.35
N GLY A 87 -7.39 7.36 -18.95
CA GLY A 87 -8.75 6.83 -19.03
C GLY A 87 -9.76 7.60 -18.17
N VAL A 88 -9.37 8.02 -16.96
CA VAL A 88 -10.23 8.90 -16.14
C VAL A 88 -10.40 10.26 -16.79
N ILE A 89 -9.32 10.87 -17.28
CA ILE A 89 -9.37 12.14 -18.01
C ILE A 89 -10.26 12.01 -19.27
N GLY A 90 -10.16 10.89 -19.98
CA GLY A 90 -10.87 10.62 -21.22
C GLY A 90 -12.31 10.10 -21.05
N GLY A 91 -12.85 10.03 -19.84
CA GLY A 91 -14.24 9.61 -19.64
C GLY A 91 -14.48 8.10 -19.58
N GLN A 92 -13.43 7.28 -19.66
CA GLN A 92 -13.54 5.81 -19.66
C GLN A 92 -13.73 5.24 -18.26
N ALA A 93 -13.12 5.88 -17.25
CA ALA A 93 -13.27 5.54 -15.84
C ALA A 93 -13.58 6.80 -15.03
N ASP A 94 -14.11 6.63 -13.83
CA ASP A 94 -14.48 7.73 -12.93
C ASP A 94 -13.52 7.88 -11.76
N ALA A 95 -12.74 6.83 -11.44
CA ALA A 95 -11.82 6.85 -10.31
C ALA A 95 -10.56 6.01 -10.57
N VAL A 96 -9.43 6.47 -10.03
CA VAL A 96 -8.15 5.74 -10.05
C VAL A 96 -7.31 6.09 -8.82
N MET A 97 -6.58 5.11 -8.27
CA MET A 97 -5.64 5.34 -7.16
C MET A 97 -4.48 6.24 -7.56
N VAL A 98 -4.18 7.24 -6.73
CA VAL A 98 -3.05 8.16 -6.91
C VAL A 98 -2.41 8.55 -5.57
N SER A 99 -1.27 9.23 -5.64
CA SER A 99 -0.85 10.13 -4.55
C SER A 99 -1.53 11.49 -4.74
N THR A 100 -1.95 12.14 -3.66
CA THR A 100 -2.51 13.50 -3.72
C THR A 100 -1.53 14.53 -4.27
N MET A 101 -0.22 14.24 -4.21
CA MET A 101 0.84 15.08 -4.78
C MET A 101 1.17 14.75 -6.25
N SER A 102 0.51 13.75 -6.84
CA SER A 102 0.87 13.29 -8.18
C SER A 102 0.60 14.38 -9.23
N PRO A 103 1.59 14.79 -10.04
CA PRO A 103 1.40 15.83 -11.05
C PRO A 103 0.36 15.45 -12.11
N HIS A 104 0.04 14.15 -12.24
CA HIS A 104 -1.02 13.70 -13.13
C HIS A 104 -2.42 14.16 -12.69
N VAL A 105 -2.62 14.47 -11.40
CA VAL A 105 -3.87 15.05 -10.89
C VAL A 105 -4.10 16.45 -11.48
N ASN A 106 -3.05 17.24 -11.70
CA ASN A 106 -3.18 18.55 -12.37
C ASN A 106 -3.84 18.42 -13.74
N ARG A 107 -3.55 17.35 -14.49
CA ARG A 107 -4.16 17.14 -15.81
C ARG A 107 -5.66 16.82 -15.71
N LEU A 108 -6.07 16.05 -14.71
CA LEU A 108 -7.49 15.77 -14.46
C LEU A 108 -8.22 17.03 -14.00
N MET A 109 -7.64 17.77 -13.05
CA MET A 109 -8.18 19.03 -12.57
C MET A 109 -8.32 20.08 -13.69
N ALA A 110 -7.34 20.16 -14.60
CA ALA A 110 -7.39 21.06 -15.75
C ALA A 110 -8.30 20.57 -16.90
N SER A 111 -8.80 19.33 -16.82
CA SER A 111 -9.76 18.81 -17.81
C SER A 111 -11.18 19.30 -17.52
N PRO A 112 -12.10 19.26 -18.49
CA PRO A 112 -13.51 19.58 -18.26
C PRO A 112 -14.18 18.76 -17.16
N ARG A 113 -13.63 17.60 -16.80
CA ARG A 113 -14.17 16.73 -15.76
C ARG A 113 -13.85 17.22 -14.34
N GLY A 114 -12.76 17.96 -14.15
CA GLY A 114 -12.24 18.34 -12.84
C GLY A 114 -11.83 17.14 -11.97
N ASN A 115 -11.37 17.42 -10.75
CA ASN A 115 -11.10 16.38 -9.73
C ASN A 115 -12.04 16.53 -8.53
N TRP A 116 -12.20 15.44 -7.79
CA TRP A 116 -12.81 15.43 -6.46
C TRP A 116 -12.07 14.44 -5.56
N TRP A 117 -12.00 14.76 -4.26
CA TRP A 117 -11.44 13.91 -3.22
C TRP A 117 -12.54 13.42 -2.28
N ILE A 118 -12.59 12.11 -2.06
CA ILE A 118 -13.50 11.47 -1.11
C ILE A 118 -12.86 11.53 0.28
N SER A 119 -13.52 12.19 1.23
CA SER A 119 -13.13 12.12 2.64
C SER A 119 -13.45 10.75 3.23
N LEU A 120 -12.59 10.28 4.13
CA LEU A 120 -12.71 9.05 4.92
C LEU A 120 -12.72 9.44 6.41
N PRO A 121 -13.86 9.90 6.96
CA PRO A 121 -13.96 10.34 8.35
C PRO A 121 -13.34 9.32 9.31
N HIS A 122 -12.45 9.76 10.20
CA HIS A 122 -11.70 8.86 11.09
C HIS A 122 -12.59 8.22 12.18
N ASP A 123 -13.75 8.79 12.44
CA ASP A 123 -14.75 8.32 13.39
C ASP A 123 -15.74 7.29 12.82
N ASP A 124 -15.76 7.06 11.50
CA ASP A 124 -16.53 6.00 10.85
C ASP A 124 -15.87 4.62 11.05
N LYS A 125 -16.08 4.06 12.25
CA LYS A 125 -15.51 2.77 12.65
C LYS A 125 -15.93 1.62 11.73
N GLU A 126 -17.14 1.65 11.18
CA GLU A 126 -17.62 0.58 10.31
C GLU A 126 -17.00 0.66 8.92
N GLY A 127 -16.89 1.86 8.34
CA GLY A 127 -16.18 2.10 7.10
C GLY A 127 -14.72 1.67 7.20
N TRP A 128 -14.04 2.06 8.27
CA TRP A 128 -12.66 1.62 8.52
C TRP A 128 -12.53 0.12 8.73
N ALA A 129 -13.48 -0.53 9.41
CA ALA A 129 -13.48 -1.98 9.57
C ALA A 129 -13.59 -2.71 8.22
N ARG A 130 -14.52 -2.28 7.35
CA ARG A 130 -14.65 -2.83 5.99
C ARG A 130 -13.39 -2.60 5.16
N ALA A 131 -12.86 -1.38 5.18
CA ALA A 131 -11.64 -1.03 4.44
C ALA A 131 -10.44 -1.86 4.90
N LYS A 132 -10.23 -2.01 6.22
CA LYS A 132 -9.13 -2.81 6.79
C LYS A 132 -9.31 -4.32 6.57
N GLY A 133 -10.54 -4.80 6.38
CA GLY A 133 -10.79 -6.16 5.91
C GLY A 133 -10.16 -6.44 4.54
N VAL A 134 -10.02 -5.42 3.69
CA VAL A 134 -9.38 -5.50 2.36
C VAL A 134 -7.93 -5.03 2.36
N ALA A 135 -7.61 -3.96 3.08
CA ALA A 135 -6.28 -3.37 3.17
C ALA A 135 -5.91 -3.17 4.65
N PRO A 136 -5.47 -4.22 5.36
CA PRO A 136 -5.15 -4.14 6.80
C PRO A 136 -3.99 -3.21 7.11
N PHE A 137 -3.22 -2.83 6.09
CA PHE A 137 -2.07 -1.92 6.17
C PHE A 137 -2.45 -0.43 6.06
N TRP A 138 -3.72 -0.09 5.82
CA TRP A 138 -4.20 1.29 5.81
C TRP A 138 -4.20 1.92 7.19
N ASN A 139 -3.77 3.18 7.25
CA ASN A 139 -3.83 4.00 8.44
C ASN A 139 -4.60 5.29 8.17
N PRO A 140 -5.44 5.74 9.12
CA PRO A 140 -6.00 7.09 9.08
C PRO A 140 -4.90 8.13 8.92
N ASN A 141 -5.11 9.10 8.03
CA ASN A 141 -4.20 10.22 7.84
C ASN A 141 -4.98 11.50 7.56
N ARG A 142 -4.59 12.60 8.19
CA ARG A 142 -5.12 13.93 7.84
C ARG A 142 -4.34 14.44 6.63
N VAL A 143 -5.02 14.62 5.51
CA VAL A 143 -4.40 15.07 4.26
C VAL A 143 -4.45 16.60 4.21
N THR A 144 -3.30 17.24 4.13
CA THR A 144 -3.11 18.70 4.02
C THR A 144 -2.14 19.10 2.90
N LEU A 145 -1.57 18.13 2.18
CA LEU A 145 -0.66 18.34 1.05
C LEU A 145 -1.12 17.56 -0.18
N GLY A 146 -1.38 18.28 -1.27
CA GLY A 146 -1.80 17.70 -2.53
C GLY A 146 -2.32 18.74 -3.51
N ILE A 147 -2.95 18.26 -4.58
CA ILE A 147 -3.48 19.07 -5.68
C ILE A 147 -5.01 19.10 -5.60
N GLY A 148 -5.58 20.31 -5.68
CA GLY A 148 -7.03 20.54 -5.68
C GLY A 148 -7.70 19.94 -4.44
N LEU A 149 -7.11 20.12 -3.25
CA LEU A 149 -7.59 19.53 -2.01
C LEU A 149 -8.93 20.12 -1.58
N GLU A 150 -9.19 21.39 -1.90
CA GLU A 150 -10.45 22.10 -1.70
C GLU A 150 -11.63 21.45 -2.44
N ASN A 151 -11.36 20.60 -3.44
CA ASN A 151 -12.38 19.83 -4.15
C ASN A 151 -12.81 18.61 -3.35
N ASN A 152 -13.37 18.84 -2.17
CA ASN A 152 -13.92 17.84 -1.27
C ASN A 152 -15.17 18.40 -0.56
N ILE A 153 -15.83 17.59 0.28
CA ILE A 153 -17.12 17.96 0.90
C ILE A 153 -17.03 19.17 1.84
N SER A 154 -15.87 19.42 2.46
CA SER A 154 -15.67 20.56 3.35
C SER A 154 -15.42 21.87 2.58
N GLY A 155 -14.91 21.80 1.35
CA GLY A 155 -14.39 22.95 0.61
C GLY A 155 -13.03 23.47 1.11
N GLU A 156 -12.50 22.90 2.20
CA GLU A 156 -11.21 23.30 2.77
C GLU A 156 -10.06 22.52 2.11
N PRO A 157 -8.84 23.07 2.06
CA PRO A 157 -7.66 22.39 1.48
C PRO A 157 -7.13 21.27 2.38
N GLU A 158 -8.01 20.59 3.10
CA GLU A 158 -7.72 19.46 3.95
C GLU A 158 -8.93 18.53 4.10
N PHE A 159 -8.66 17.26 4.37
CA PHE A 159 -9.69 16.28 4.69
C PHE A 159 -9.11 15.06 5.43
N ASP A 160 -9.99 14.33 6.12
CA ASP A 160 -9.67 13.01 6.64
C ASP A 160 -9.52 12.03 5.50
N GLY A 161 -8.38 11.35 5.43
CA GLY A 161 -8.07 10.38 4.40
C GLY A 161 -7.31 9.18 4.96
N GLN A 162 -6.59 8.51 4.07
CA GLN A 162 -5.76 7.35 4.40
C GLN A 162 -4.34 7.50 3.85
N MET A 163 -3.40 6.86 4.54
CA MET A 163 -2.04 6.66 4.05
C MET A 163 -1.52 5.27 4.44
N TYR A 164 -0.53 4.82 3.68
CA TYR A 164 0.35 3.72 4.03
C TYR A 164 1.79 4.12 3.68
N PRO A 165 2.82 3.51 4.28
CA PRO A 165 4.22 3.76 3.94
C PRO A 165 4.47 3.77 2.43
N TYR A 166 5.00 4.88 1.91
CA TYR A 166 5.40 5.00 0.51
C TYR A 166 6.41 6.15 0.27
N PRO A 167 7.58 5.88 -0.33
CA PRO A 167 8.07 4.57 -0.73
C PRO A 167 8.46 3.69 0.49
N ILE A 168 8.46 2.39 0.24
CA ILE A 168 8.92 1.35 1.16
C ILE A 168 10.31 0.93 0.68
N VAL A 169 11.32 0.97 1.55
CA VAL A 169 12.68 0.57 1.16
C VAL A 169 12.95 -0.84 1.66
N ILE A 170 13.02 -1.77 0.71
CA ILE A 170 13.26 -3.19 0.93
C ILE A 170 14.40 -3.70 0.05
N GLY A 171 14.96 -4.85 0.42
CA GLY A 171 15.87 -5.62 -0.43
C GLY A 171 15.66 -7.13 -0.25
N LEU A 172 16.31 -7.92 -1.11
CA LEU A 172 16.38 -9.37 -0.97
C LEU A 172 17.29 -9.73 0.20
N ALA A 173 16.86 -10.65 1.06
CA ALA A 173 17.57 -11.00 2.28
C ALA A 173 19.02 -11.44 2.00
N ASP A 174 19.24 -12.20 0.92
CA ASP A 174 20.57 -12.72 0.56
C ASP A 174 21.53 -11.64 0.02
N ASP A 175 20.99 -10.50 -0.44
CA ASP A 175 21.78 -9.38 -0.97
C ASP A 175 22.10 -8.31 0.10
N LEU A 176 21.54 -8.45 1.30
CA LEU A 176 21.63 -7.44 2.36
C LEU A 176 22.57 -7.89 3.47
N SER A 177 23.72 -7.23 3.58
CA SER A 177 24.56 -7.36 4.79
C SER A 177 24.03 -6.50 5.93
N ASP A 178 24.27 -6.94 7.17
CA ASP A 178 23.92 -6.16 8.36
C ASP A 178 24.64 -4.81 8.39
N ASP A 179 25.90 -4.74 7.96
CA ASP A 179 26.62 -3.47 7.95
C ASP A 179 26.08 -2.50 6.90
N PHE A 180 25.69 -2.98 5.72
CA PHE A 180 25.07 -2.15 4.70
C PHE A 180 23.71 -1.61 5.17
N THR A 181 22.85 -2.49 5.68
CA THR A 181 21.51 -2.10 6.11
C THR A 181 21.53 -1.18 7.33
N TYR A 182 22.46 -1.40 8.27
CA TYR A 182 22.72 -0.48 9.37
C TYR A 182 23.14 0.90 8.86
N ALA A 183 24.19 0.96 8.02
CA ALA A 183 24.72 2.21 7.52
C ALA A 183 23.69 3.01 6.72
N MET A 184 22.92 2.34 5.86
CA MET A 184 21.86 2.96 5.07
C MET A 184 20.74 3.51 5.97
N THR A 185 20.27 2.71 6.92
CA THR A 185 19.19 3.13 7.84
C THR A 185 19.63 4.33 8.67
N LYS A 186 20.85 4.26 9.23
CA LYS A 186 21.45 5.35 10.00
C LYS A 186 21.58 6.63 9.19
N ALA A 187 22.14 6.55 7.98
CA ALA A 187 22.34 7.71 7.12
C ALA A 187 21.02 8.41 6.77
N VAL A 188 19.95 7.65 6.55
CA VAL A 188 18.62 8.21 6.31
C VAL A 188 18.09 8.86 7.59
N MET A 189 17.97 8.11 8.68
CA MET A 189 17.33 8.60 9.91
C MET A 189 18.07 9.81 10.50
N GLU A 190 19.40 9.79 10.54
CA GLU A 190 20.22 10.88 11.07
C GLU A 190 20.42 12.03 10.07
N GLY A 191 20.32 11.76 8.77
CA GLY A 191 20.43 12.79 7.72
C GLY A 191 19.14 13.60 7.51
N TYR A 192 18.06 13.24 8.19
CA TYR A 192 16.79 13.95 8.09
C TYR A 192 16.91 15.37 8.68
N GLU A 193 17.45 15.47 9.89
CA GLU A 193 17.66 16.73 10.62
C GLU A 193 19.11 17.22 10.45
N GLY A 194 19.32 18.52 10.33
CA GLY A 194 20.66 19.12 10.22
C GLY A 194 20.79 20.20 9.13
N GLU A 195 21.89 20.94 9.15
CA GLU A 195 22.23 21.91 8.10
C GLU A 195 22.48 21.16 6.78
N GLY A 196 21.65 21.41 5.76
CA GLY A 196 21.66 20.65 4.51
C GLY A 196 20.93 19.31 4.56
N GLY A 197 20.23 18.99 5.67
CA GLY A 197 19.38 17.81 5.80
C GLY A 197 18.18 17.85 4.86
N TYR A 198 17.65 16.67 4.53
CA TYR A 198 16.60 16.52 3.51
C TYR A 198 15.17 16.59 4.08
N GLY A 199 15.00 16.82 5.39
CA GLY A 199 13.70 16.90 6.04
C GLY A 199 12.82 18.08 5.60
N THR A 200 13.40 19.10 4.95
CA THR A 200 12.64 20.22 4.37
C THR A 200 12.05 19.91 2.99
N LEU A 201 12.46 18.79 2.36
CA LEU A 201 11.95 18.39 1.06
C LEU A 201 10.50 17.91 1.17
N LYS A 202 9.65 18.31 0.22
CA LYS A 202 8.26 17.84 0.19
C LYS A 202 8.23 16.31 0.04
N GLY A 203 7.48 15.66 0.92
CA GLY A 203 7.25 14.22 0.87
C GLY A 203 8.33 13.38 1.56
N THR A 204 9.28 13.97 2.28
CA THR A 204 10.29 13.21 3.07
C THR A 204 9.92 13.03 4.54
N ALA A 205 8.85 13.69 5.01
CA ALA A 205 8.43 13.73 6.42
C ALA A 205 8.39 12.35 7.10
N GLY A 206 8.08 11.29 6.35
CA GLY A 206 8.00 9.96 6.92
C GLY A 206 9.33 9.25 7.15
N TYR A 207 10.47 9.87 6.82
CA TYR A 207 11.80 9.31 7.09
C TYR A 207 12.38 9.73 8.45
N GLN A 208 11.61 10.43 9.28
CA GLN A 208 11.98 10.64 10.68
C GLN A 208 11.87 9.34 11.47
N LEU A 209 12.63 9.26 12.56
CA LEU A 209 12.64 8.09 13.44
C LEU A 209 11.27 7.82 14.06
N ASP A 210 10.62 8.85 14.60
CA ASP A 210 9.28 8.79 15.23
C ASP A 210 8.13 8.58 14.22
N ALA A 211 8.41 8.84 12.94
CA ALA A 211 7.49 8.60 11.86
C ALA A 211 7.47 7.13 11.40
N GLN A 212 8.51 6.35 11.71
CA GLN A 212 8.62 4.95 11.29
C GLN A 212 7.47 4.08 11.83
N ASN A 213 7.05 3.12 11.02
CA ASN A 213 6.19 2.02 11.44
C ASN A 213 7.04 0.76 11.61
N LEU A 214 7.50 0.48 12.84
CA LEU A 214 8.40 -0.64 13.13
C LEU A 214 7.68 -2.00 13.27
N GLN A 215 6.34 -2.00 13.27
CA GLN A 215 5.50 -3.19 13.17
C GLN A 215 4.84 -3.28 11.78
N TRP A 216 5.66 -3.10 10.74
CA TRP A 216 5.22 -3.14 9.34
C TRP A 216 5.11 -4.55 8.77
N ILE A 217 4.39 -4.72 7.66
CA ILE A 217 4.06 -6.03 7.06
C ILE A 217 5.28 -6.85 6.54
N PHE A 218 6.46 -6.25 6.49
CA PHE A 218 7.70 -6.91 6.05
C PHE A 218 8.68 -7.01 7.22
N PRO A 219 9.37 -8.16 7.41
CA PRO A 219 10.40 -8.27 8.42
C PRO A 219 11.52 -7.25 8.16
N TYR A 220 12.04 -6.61 9.19
CA TYR A 220 13.18 -5.70 9.12
C TYR A 220 14.51 -6.44 8.97
N ALA A 221 15.47 -5.82 8.26
CA ALA A 221 16.83 -6.30 8.12
C ALA A 221 17.60 -6.21 9.44
N GLY A 222 18.54 -7.13 9.69
CA GLY A 222 19.27 -7.23 10.95
C GLY A 222 20.04 -5.94 11.30
N GLY A 223 20.72 -5.34 10.33
CA GLY A 223 21.40 -4.05 10.49
C GLY A 223 20.46 -2.88 10.79
N SER A 224 19.28 -2.84 10.17
CA SER A 224 18.25 -1.83 10.47
C SER A 224 17.70 -2.00 11.89
N VAL A 225 17.42 -3.25 12.31
CA VAL A 225 17.04 -3.56 13.70
C VAL A 225 18.13 -3.11 14.68
N ARG A 226 19.40 -3.35 14.37
CA ARG A 226 20.54 -2.88 15.19
C ARG A 226 20.50 -1.36 15.37
N TYR A 227 20.30 -0.59 14.29
CA TYR A 227 20.17 0.87 14.38
C TYR A 227 18.98 1.30 15.24
N TYR A 228 17.79 0.74 15.02
CA TYR A 228 16.60 1.14 15.79
C TYR A 228 16.70 0.78 17.28
N LYS A 229 17.42 -0.30 17.63
CA LYS A 229 17.77 -0.61 19.03
C LYS A 229 18.70 0.45 19.63
N GLU A 230 19.74 0.86 18.92
CA GLU A 230 20.66 1.92 19.36
C GLU A 230 19.94 3.27 19.53
N ALA A 231 19.01 3.58 18.63
CA ALA A 231 18.20 4.79 18.67
C ALA A 231 17.04 4.73 19.70
N GLY A 232 16.89 3.62 20.44
CA GLY A 232 15.86 3.44 21.47
C GLY A 232 14.44 3.26 20.94
N ALA A 233 14.27 3.02 19.64
CA ALA A 233 12.96 2.86 18.98
C ALA A 233 12.51 1.39 18.86
N TRP A 234 13.38 0.42 19.18
CA TRP A 234 13.10 -1.01 19.03
C TRP A 234 13.09 -1.74 20.37
N GLY A 235 11.91 -2.19 20.79
CA GLY A 235 11.68 -2.92 22.04
C GLY A 235 11.30 -4.38 21.83
N ALA A 236 10.74 -4.98 22.89
CA ALA A 236 10.32 -6.38 22.89
C ALA A 236 9.14 -6.65 21.94
N ASP A 237 8.24 -5.68 21.79
CA ASP A 237 7.04 -5.82 20.95
C ASP A 237 7.41 -5.80 19.46
N GLU A 238 8.31 -4.89 19.03
CA GLU A 238 8.85 -4.87 17.67
C GLU A 238 9.64 -6.15 17.37
N GLU A 239 10.45 -6.60 18.32
CA GLU A 239 11.23 -7.84 18.21
C GLU A 239 10.31 -9.06 18.01
N ALA A 240 9.28 -9.21 18.85
CA ALA A 240 8.33 -10.30 18.76
C ALA A 240 7.55 -10.26 17.43
N TYR A 241 7.11 -9.07 17.01
CA TYR A 241 6.38 -8.88 15.76
C TYR A 241 7.24 -9.24 14.54
N ASN A 242 8.49 -8.76 14.51
CA ASN A 242 9.43 -9.05 13.44
C ASN A 242 9.74 -10.55 13.33
N ASN A 243 9.96 -11.22 14.48
CA ASN A 243 10.21 -12.65 14.53
C ASN A 243 9.01 -13.47 14.06
N ALA A 244 7.77 -13.02 14.34
CA ALA A 244 6.56 -13.64 13.80
C ALA A 244 6.49 -13.53 12.26
N LEU A 245 6.89 -12.40 11.69
CA LEU A 245 6.94 -12.22 10.24
C LEU A 245 8.04 -13.06 9.58
N LEU A 246 9.21 -13.19 10.21
CA LEU A 246 10.28 -14.09 9.75
C LEU A 246 9.77 -15.53 9.70
N LYS A 247 9.16 -16.02 10.80
CA LYS A 247 8.55 -17.35 10.86
C LYS A 247 7.51 -17.56 9.76
N ARG A 248 6.63 -16.57 9.55
CA ARG A 248 5.63 -16.62 8.48
C ARG A 248 6.27 -16.75 7.11
N GLN A 249 7.31 -15.97 6.83
CA GLN A 249 8.00 -15.99 5.56
C GLN A 249 8.68 -17.36 5.32
N ASP A 250 9.31 -17.94 6.34
CA ASP A 250 9.95 -19.26 6.26
C ASP A 250 8.94 -20.36 5.94
N VAL A 251 7.76 -20.33 6.58
CA VAL A 251 6.66 -21.26 6.29
C VAL A 251 6.23 -21.15 4.81
N LEU A 252 6.06 -19.93 4.31
CA LEU A 252 5.65 -19.71 2.92
C LEU A 252 6.71 -20.13 1.91
N ILE A 253 7.99 -19.85 2.17
CA ILE A 253 9.10 -20.27 1.32
C ILE A 253 9.21 -21.80 1.31
N GLY A 254 9.09 -22.45 2.47
CA GLY A 254 9.09 -23.90 2.58
C GLY A 254 7.93 -24.55 1.81
N ALA A 255 6.71 -24.05 2.02
CA ALA A 255 5.52 -24.52 1.31
C ALA A 255 5.65 -24.34 -0.21
N TRP A 256 6.17 -23.19 -0.64
CA TRP A 256 6.40 -22.93 -2.06
C TRP A 256 7.39 -23.91 -2.68
N LYS A 257 8.53 -24.18 -2.02
CA LYS A 257 9.52 -25.15 -2.51
C LYS A 257 8.90 -26.53 -2.75
N THR A 258 8.11 -27.01 -1.79
CA THR A 258 7.40 -28.29 -1.91
C THR A 258 6.35 -28.26 -3.03
N TYR A 259 5.49 -27.23 -3.04
CA TYR A 259 4.42 -27.10 -4.03
C TYR A 259 4.98 -26.96 -5.46
N TYR A 260 5.98 -26.10 -5.64
CA TYR A 260 6.62 -25.89 -6.94
C TYR A 260 7.26 -27.18 -7.46
N ALA A 261 8.01 -27.91 -6.63
CA ALA A 261 8.66 -29.15 -7.05
C ALA A 261 7.67 -30.20 -7.57
N ALA A 262 6.48 -30.27 -6.97
CA ALA A 262 5.43 -31.21 -7.35
C ALA A 262 4.60 -30.75 -8.56
N ASN A 263 4.46 -29.43 -8.78
CA ASN A 263 3.44 -28.88 -9.68
C ASN A 263 3.98 -27.98 -10.80
N LYS A 264 5.30 -27.74 -10.90
CA LYS A 264 5.91 -26.83 -11.89
C LYS A 264 5.50 -27.07 -13.34
N ASP A 265 5.08 -28.28 -13.68
CA ASP A 265 4.70 -28.69 -15.04
C ASP A 265 3.20 -28.53 -15.33
N MET A 266 2.39 -28.10 -14.34
CA MET A 266 0.96 -27.76 -14.53
C MET A 266 0.78 -26.50 -15.39
N GLU A 267 -0.39 -26.31 -15.99
CA GLU A 267 -0.76 -25.02 -16.60
C GLU A 267 -0.74 -23.87 -15.58
N ASP A 268 -0.37 -22.66 -16.02
CA ASP A 268 -0.07 -21.54 -15.11
C ASP A 268 -1.25 -21.14 -14.21
N ASP A 269 -2.47 -21.08 -14.76
CA ASP A 269 -3.67 -20.75 -13.99
C ASP A 269 -3.99 -21.83 -12.94
N ALA A 270 -3.85 -23.10 -13.32
CA ALA A 270 -4.07 -24.23 -12.42
C ALA A 270 -3.00 -24.28 -11.32
N PHE A 271 -1.75 -24.00 -11.69
CA PHE A 271 -0.64 -23.87 -10.74
C PHE A 271 -0.90 -22.76 -9.73
N GLN A 272 -1.33 -21.58 -10.19
CA GLN A 272 -1.59 -20.43 -9.33
C GLN A 272 -2.78 -20.68 -8.39
N ALA A 273 -3.86 -21.30 -8.90
CA ALA A 273 -5.02 -21.67 -8.08
C ALA A 273 -4.64 -22.69 -7.00
N GLY A 274 -3.91 -23.75 -7.35
CA GLY A 274 -3.46 -24.74 -6.36
C GLY A 274 -2.46 -24.16 -5.35
N TRP A 275 -1.66 -23.17 -5.75
CA TRP A 275 -0.77 -22.47 -4.80
C TRP A 275 -1.55 -21.69 -3.76
N ALA A 276 -2.66 -21.06 -4.13
CA ALA A 276 -3.49 -20.32 -3.17
C ALA A 276 -3.97 -21.21 -2.02
N GLU A 277 -4.43 -22.44 -2.35
CA GLU A 277 -4.83 -23.44 -1.35
C GLU A 277 -3.64 -23.97 -0.55
N ALA A 278 -2.54 -24.37 -1.21
CA ALA A 278 -1.36 -24.89 -0.53
C ALA A 278 -0.77 -23.87 0.47
N ARG A 279 -0.75 -22.59 0.09
CA ARG A 279 -0.35 -21.48 0.98
C ARG A 279 -1.24 -21.40 2.21
N LYS A 280 -2.56 -21.49 2.03
CA LYS A 280 -3.54 -21.40 3.13
C LYS A 280 -3.37 -22.55 4.10
N GLU A 281 -3.23 -23.77 3.60
CA GLU A 281 -2.99 -24.97 4.41
C GLU A 281 -1.69 -24.86 5.21
N ALA A 282 -0.60 -24.42 4.57
CA ALA A 282 0.69 -24.27 5.24
C ALA A 282 0.65 -23.23 6.37
N LEU A 283 -0.01 -22.09 6.15
CA LEU A 283 -0.19 -21.06 7.17
C LEU A 283 -1.05 -21.57 8.33
N ALA A 284 -2.18 -22.23 8.04
CA ALA A 284 -3.06 -22.80 9.05
C ALA A 284 -2.35 -23.86 9.90
N ALA A 285 -1.57 -24.76 9.29
CA ALA A 285 -0.78 -25.76 9.99
C ALA A 285 0.27 -25.14 10.93
N ALA A 286 0.76 -23.94 10.61
CA ALA A 286 1.70 -23.19 11.44
C ALA A 286 1.01 -22.29 12.50
N GLY A 287 -0.34 -22.28 12.56
CA GLY A 287 -1.12 -21.40 13.43
C GLY A 287 -1.05 -19.92 13.03
N LEU A 288 -0.92 -19.63 11.73
CA LEU A 288 -0.79 -18.28 11.18
C LEU A 288 -1.99 -17.92 10.31
N ASP A 289 -2.42 -16.66 10.38
CA ASP A 289 -3.54 -16.16 9.57
C ASP A 289 -3.23 -16.16 8.06
N ALA A 290 -4.23 -16.40 7.23
CA ALA A 290 -4.10 -16.31 5.77
C ALA A 290 -4.98 -15.18 5.19
N PRO A 291 -4.64 -13.90 5.42
CA PRO A 291 -5.32 -12.81 4.74
C PRO A 291 -5.07 -12.93 3.22
N PHE A 292 -6.11 -12.69 2.44
CA PHE A 292 -6.16 -12.78 0.97
C PHE A 292 -6.13 -14.21 0.40
N SER A 293 -7.04 -15.07 0.87
CA SER A 293 -7.47 -16.31 0.19
C SER A 293 -8.60 -16.01 -0.77
#